data_AF-A0A6J8CM47-F1
#
_entry.id   AF-A0A6J8CM47-F1
#
_cell.length_a   1.000
_cell.length_b   1.000
_cell.length_c   1.000
_cell.angle_alpha   90.00
_cell.angle_beta   90.00
_cell.angle_gamma   90.00
#
_symmetry.space_group_name_H-M   'P 1'
#
loop_
_entity.id
_entity.type
_entity.pdbx_description
1 polymer ?
#
loop_
_entity_poly.entity_id
_entity_poly.type
_entity_poly.pdbx_seq_one_letter_code
_entity_poly.pdbx_strand_id
1 'polypeptide(L)'
;MGITESKLKKYRSSQDKQIKRLENRIDQIFTRMNDGEFRINKVEESHNKVVSALDETKKRFDDLLMHITVDSESNKEGWKTMKEENIRNQKHRDRIERMLCTFGSERSSLASPTTIDEWIGKVHIGTLISIVDEQKILKIKRCISASHIKMVGRHLGLREHDICEIEVDLRHQLAAEAAYQMLIKWKNKMGQKATVGCLTECLFEAAKEDPRSINVESLTEAILFYDTTCVNLRRTQSLKRFSTGSMNWIK
;
A
#
# COMPACT_ATOMS: atom_id res chain seq x y z
N MET A 1 22.87 -39.80 28.24
CA MET A 1 23.40 -38.64 29.00
C MET A 1 22.32 -37.56 29.03
N GLY A 2 21.71 -37.29 30.18
CA GLY A 2 20.64 -36.30 30.30
C GLY A 2 21.12 -34.87 29.99
N ILE A 3 20.28 -34.07 29.35
CA ILE A 3 20.50 -32.63 29.21
C ILE A 3 20.32 -32.01 30.60
N THR A 4 21.38 -31.46 31.17
CA THR A 4 21.30 -30.80 32.48
C THR A 4 20.49 -29.51 32.40
N GLU A 5 19.82 -29.14 33.48
CA GLU A 5 19.05 -27.89 33.59
C GLU A 5 19.87 -26.65 33.20
N SER A 6 21.18 -26.66 33.46
CA SER A 6 22.08 -25.58 33.06
C SER A 6 22.25 -25.44 31.54
N LYS A 7 22.21 -26.56 30.79
CA LYS A 7 22.24 -26.55 29.31
C LYS A 7 20.94 -25.99 28.75
N LEU A 8 19.79 -26.38 29.31
CA LEU A 8 18.48 -25.82 28.95
C LEU A 8 18.40 -24.32 29.21
N LYS A 9 18.87 -23.85 30.37
CA LYS A 9 18.89 -22.42 30.71
C LYS A 9 19.79 -21.60 29.77
N LYS A 10 20.97 -22.13 29.40
CA LYS A 10 21.84 -21.51 28.39
C LYS A 10 21.19 -21.45 27.01
N TYR A 11 20.50 -22.51 26.61
CA TYR A 11 19.79 -22.55 25.34
C TYR A 11 18.67 -21.50 25.28
N ARG A 12 17.83 -21.40 26.33
CA ARG A 12 16.78 -20.36 26.42
C ARG A 12 17.35 -18.96 26.35
N SER A 13 18.38 -18.66 27.14
CA SER A 13 19.03 -17.35 27.08
C SER A 13 19.61 -17.02 25.70
N SER A 14 20.07 -18.02 24.95
CA SER A 14 20.52 -17.84 23.58
C SER A 14 19.37 -17.56 22.62
N GLN A 15 18.24 -18.26 22.75
CA GLN A 15 17.05 -18.04 21.93
C GLN A 15 16.43 -16.66 22.19
N ASP A 16 16.28 -16.26 23.46
CA ASP A 16 15.75 -14.93 23.81
C ASP A 16 16.58 -13.81 23.19
N LYS A 17 17.91 -13.95 23.18
CA LYS A 17 18.80 -12.99 22.52
C LYS A 17 18.61 -12.95 21.01
N GLN A 18 18.35 -14.09 20.37
CA GLN A 18 18.09 -14.13 18.93
C GLN A 18 16.73 -13.51 18.60
N ILE A 19 15.68 -13.84 19.35
CA ILE A 19 14.35 -13.26 19.21
C ILE A 19 14.41 -11.74 19.36
N LYS A 20 15.05 -11.24 20.43
CA LYS A 20 15.17 -9.80 20.68
C LYS A 20 15.95 -9.07 19.58
N ARG A 21 16.93 -9.72 18.95
CA ARG A 21 17.64 -9.17 17.78
C ARG A 21 16.74 -9.10 16.55
N LEU A 22 15.87 -10.08 16.35
CA LEU A 22 14.91 -10.10 15.25
C LEU A 22 13.84 -9.02 15.46
N GLU A 23 13.29 -8.89 16.67
CA GLU A 23 12.33 -7.83 17.02
C GLU A 23 12.92 -6.44 16.76
N ASN A 24 14.12 -6.16 17.26
CA ASN A 24 14.79 -4.88 17.00
C ASN A 24 15.02 -4.61 15.49
N ARG A 25 15.31 -5.65 14.70
CA ARG A 25 15.47 -5.51 13.24
C ARG A 25 14.14 -5.23 12.56
N ILE A 26 13.06 -5.88 13.00
CA ILE A 26 11.70 -5.64 12.51
C ILE A 26 11.31 -4.19 12.82
N ASP A 27 11.53 -3.73 14.05
CA ASP A 27 11.24 -2.34 14.46
C ASP A 27 12.03 -1.33 13.63
N GLN A 28 13.32 -1.57 13.38
CA GLN A 28 14.14 -0.72 12.51
C GLN A 28 13.61 -0.68 11.07
N ILE A 29 13.14 -1.82 10.54
CA ILE A 29 12.52 -1.87 9.21
C ILE A 29 11.22 -1.03 9.22
N PHE A 30 10.41 -1.13 10.27
CA PHE A 30 9.20 -0.32 10.42
C PHE A 30 9.47 1.17 10.47
N THR A 31 10.45 1.62 11.26
CA THR A 31 10.84 3.03 11.29
C THR A 31 11.24 3.53 9.91
N ARG A 32 12.08 2.77 9.20
CA ARG A 32 12.55 3.15 7.85
C ARG A 32 11.47 3.10 6.77
N MET A 33 10.45 2.24 6.93
CA MET A 33 9.29 2.21 6.03
C MET A 33 8.42 3.46 6.22
N ASN A 34 8.20 3.90 7.46
CA ASN A 34 7.45 5.13 7.75
C ASN A 34 8.16 6.39 7.23
N ASP A 35 9.49 6.35 7.12
CA ASP A 35 10.29 7.45 6.58
C ASP A 35 10.31 7.49 5.04
N GLY A 36 9.58 6.60 4.35
CA GLY A 36 9.46 6.57 2.87
C GLY A 36 10.72 6.11 2.14
N GLU A 37 11.74 5.65 2.86
CA GLU A 37 13.09 5.38 2.32
C GLU A 37 13.25 3.93 1.81
N PHE A 38 12.27 3.04 2.08
CA PHE A 38 12.46 1.60 1.92
C PHE A 38 11.72 1.01 0.72
N ARG A 39 12.48 0.53 -0.28
CA ARG A 39 11.94 -0.19 -1.45
C ARG A 39 11.34 -1.55 -1.02
N ILE A 40 10.12 -1.82 -1.45
CA ILE A 40 9.30 -3.02 -1.12
C ILE A 40 10.08 -4.34 -1.26
N ASN A 41 10.87 -4.50 -2.33
CA ASN A 41 11.63 -5.72 -2.58
C ASN A 41 12.64 -6.05 -1.47
N LYS A 42 13.16 -5.03 -0.76
CA LYS A 42 14.13 -5.21 0.33
C LYS A 42 13.45 -5.61 1.65
N VAL A 43 12.18 -5.24 1.81
CA VAL A 43 11.33 -5.69 2.93
C VAL A 43 11.04 -7.18 2.78
N GLU A 44 10.65 -7.59 1.57
CA GLU A 44 10.33 -8.98 1.25
C GLU A 44 11.55 -9.91 1.39
N GLU A 45 12.72 -9.48 0.93
CA GLU A 45 13.97 -10.22 1.13
C GLU A 45 14.34 -10.35 2.63
N SER A 46 14.14 -9.27 3.40
CA SER A 46 14.39 -9.28 4.84
C SER A 46 13.39 -10.19 5.56
N HIS A 47 12.13 -10.19 5.14
CA HIS A 47 11.06 -11.04 5.65
C HIS A 47 11.38 -12.52 5.41
N ASN A 48 11.72 -12.90 4.17
CA ASN A 48 12.04 -14.29 3.83
C ASN A 48 13.23 -14.82 4.64
N LYS A 49 14.23 -13.98 4.92
CA LYS A 49 15.36 -14.34 5.81
C LYS A 49 14.92 -14.59 7.25
N VAL A 50 13.96 -13.81 7.77
CA VAL A 50 13.43 -14.00 9.12
C VAL A 50 12.60 -15.28 9.20
N VAL A 51 11.72 -15.53 8.23
CA VAL A 51 10.89 -16.75 8.16
C VAL A 51 11.75 -18.00 8.08
N SER A 52 12.75 -18.02 7.19
CA SER A 52 13.67 -19.15 7.06
C SER A 52 14.44 -19.44 8.36
N ALA A 53 14.89 -18.40 9.07
CA ALA A 53 15.58 -18.58 10.35
C ALA A 53 14.66 -19.13 11.46
N LEU A 54 13.39 -18.73 11.45
CA LEU A 54 12.36 -19.25 12.35
C LEU A 54 12.08 -20.74 12.08
N ASP A 55 11.97 -21.14 10.82
CA ASP A 55 11.74 -22.52 10.42
C ASP A 55 12.92 -23.43 10.77
N GLU A 56 14.16 -22.99 10.55
CA GLU A 56 15.36 -23.71 10.99
C GLU A 56 15.40 -23.88 12.51
N THR A 57 15.01 -22.85 13.25
CA THR A 57 14.97 -22.92 14.72
C THR A 57 13.89 -23.88 15.20
N LYS A 58 12.72 -23.90 14.54
CA LYS A 58 11.65 -24.86 14.81
C LYS A 58 12.13 -26.29 14.56
N LYS A 59 12.76 -26.53 13.40
CA LYS A 59 13.31 -27.85 13.05
C LYS A 59 14.30 -28.36 14.09
N ARG A 60 15.26 -27.52 14.51
CA ARG A 60 16.22 -27.90 15.57
C ARG A 60 15.55 -28.21 16.90
N PHE A 61 14.46 -27.52 17.21
CA PHE A 61 13.68 -27.78 18.42
C PHE A 61 12.92 -29.10 18.33
N ASP A 62 12.30 -29.40 17.19
CA ASP A 62 11.62 -30.66 16.93
C ASP A 62 12.61 -31.86 16.97
N ASP A 63 13.83 -31.67 16.44
CA ASP A 63 14.91 -32.66 16.53
C ASP A 63 15.32 -32.90 18.00
N LEU A 64 15.45 -31.84 18.81
CA LEU A 64 15.74 -31.95 20.24
C LEU A 64 14.62 -32.66 21.01
N LEU A 65 13.35 -32.42 20.64
CA LEU A 65 12.19 -33.09 21.23
C LEU A 65 12.23 -34.61 20.98
N MET A 66 12.55 -35.02 19.75
CA MET A 66 12.66 -36.43 19.37
C MET A 66 13.76 -37.18 20.13
N HIS A 67 14.78 -36.47 20.63
CA HIS A 67 15.83 -37.06 21.44
C HIS A 67 15.52 -37.09 22.95
N ILE A 68 14.51 -36.33 23.42
CA ILE A 68 14.10 -36.26 24.84
C ILE A 68 12.99 -37.28 25.17
N THR A 69 12.29 -37.81 24.16
CA THR A 69 11.18 -38.77 24.34
C THR A 69 11.60 -40.18 24.81
N VAL A 70 12.90 -40.41 25.04
CA VAL A 70 13.42 -41.66 25.60
C VAL A 70 13.80 -41.42 27.06
N ASP A 71 12.99 -41.99 27.96
CA ASP A 71 13.10 -42.07 29.42
C ASP A 71 12.47 -40.98 30.32
N SER A 72 11.34 -41.41 30.89
CA SER A 72 11.01 -41.40 32.33
C SER A 72 10.05 -40.33 32.86
N GLU A 73 9.15 -40.81 33.73
CA GLU A 73 8.25 -40.05 34.60
C GLU A 73 8.96 -39.01 35.50
N SER A 74 10.30 -39.02 35.53
CA SER A 74 11.14 -38.11 36.32
C SER A 74 11.21 -36.69 35.77
N ASN A 75 10.81 -36.45 34.51
CA ASN A 75 10.98 -35.15 33.84
C ASN A 75 9.68 -34.34 33.64
N LYS A 76 8.67 -34.54 34.50
CA LYS A 76 7.38 -33.82 34.42
C LYS A 76 7.54 -32.29 34.41
N GLU A 77 8.49 -31.75 35.19
CA GLU A 77 8.72 -30.31 35.25
C GLU A 77 9.36 -29.77 33.96
N GLY A 78 10.29 -30.52 33.35
CA GLY A 78 10.87 -30.17 32.05
C GLY A 78 9.81 -30.11 30.95
N TRP A 79 8.89 -31.09 30.92
CA TRP A 79 7.75 -31.10 29.99
C TRP A 79 6.80 -29.93 30.20
N LYS A 80 6.54 -29.54 31.45
CA LYS A 80 5.70 -28.38 31.78
C LYS A 80 6.33 -27.08 31.27
N THR A 81 7.59 -26.82 31.60
CA THR A 81 8.24 -25.58 31.16
C THR A 81 8.37 -25.51 29.63
N MET A 82 8.52 -26.67 28.98
CA MET A 82 8.58 -26.75 27.52
C MET A 82 7.24 -26.46 26.85
N LYS A 83 6.12 -26.95 27.41
CA LYS A 83 4.77 -26.58 26.96
C LYS A 83 4.52 -25.07 27.08
N GLU A 84 4.94 -24.47 28.20
CA GLU A 84 4.82 -23.01 28.41
C GLU A 84 5.63 -22.21 27.38
N GLU A 85 6.84 -22.65 27.03
CA GLU A 85 7.67 -22.03 26.00
C GLU A 85 7.03 -22.15 24.61
N ASN A 86 6.45 -23.31 24.28
CA ASN A 86 5.77 -23.50 23.00
C ASN A 86 4.54 -22.59 22.87
N ILE A 87 3.77 -22.43 23.94
CA ILE A 87 2.64 -21.47 23.99
C ILE A 87 3.12 -20.03 23.79
N ARG A 88 4.24 -19.66 24.41
CA ARG A 88 4.83 -18.31 24.27
C ARG A 88 5.28 -18.04 22.83
N ASN A 89 5.95 -19.01 22.21
CA ASN A 89 6.37 -18.95 20.81
C ASN A 89 5.18 -18.91 19.85
N GLN A 90 4.14 -19.69 20.11
CA GLN A 90 2.89 -19.62 19.34
C GLN A 90 2.27 -18.22 19.41
N LYS A 91 2.19 -17.64 20.61
CA LYS A 91 1.68 -16.27 20.79
C LYS A 91 2.50 -15.22 20.03
N HIS A 92 3.82 -15.42 19.89
CA HIS A 92 4.67 -14.55 19.06
C HIS A 92 4.40 -14.75 17.57
N ARG A 93 4.26 -15.99 17.09
CA ARG A 93 3.83 -16.25 15.71
C ARG A 93 2.49 -15.60 15.42
N ASP A 94 1.48 -15.79 16.27
CA ASP A 94 0.15 -15.20 16.10
C ASP A 94 0.20 -13.66 16.13
N ARG A 95 1.15 -13.05 16.83
CA ARG A 95 1.37 -11.60 16.81
C ARG A 95 1.99 -11.17 15.49
N ILE A 96 3.01 -11.88 15.00
CA ILE A 96 3.64 -11.62 13.71
C ILE A 96 2.62 -11.81 12.58
N GLU A 97 1.88 -12.91 12.56
CA GLU A 97 0.81 -13.18 11.60
C GLU A 97 -0.28 -12.12 11.67
N ARG A 98 -0.71 -11.68 12.85
CA ARG A 98 -1.67 -10.56 12.94
C ARG A 98 -1.12 -9.27 12.38
N MET A 99 0.14 -8.92 12.67
CA MET A 99 0.78 -7.75 12.06
C MET A 99 0.81 -7.90 10.53
N LEU A 100 1.20 -9.07 10.03
CA LEU A 100 1.21 -9.38 8.60
C LEU A 100 -0.18 -9.38 7.97
N CYS A 101 -1.23 -9.82 8.67
CA CYS A 101 -2.61 -9.78 8.22
C CYS A 101 -3.18 -8.36 8.22
N THR A 102 -2.75 -7.49 9.14
CA THR A 102 -3.09 -6.06 9.07
C THR A 102 -2.52 -5.43 7.80
N PHE A 103 -1.26 -5.76 7.43
CA PHE A 103 -0.66 -5.35 6.15
C PHE A 103 -1.21 -6.11 4.93
N GLY A 104 -1.64 -7.36 5.14
CA GLY A 104 -2.18 -8.25 4.12
C GLY A 104 -3.65 -7.97 3.79
N SER A 105 -4.40 -7.39 4.73
CA SER A 105 -5.78 -6.92 4.52
C SER A 105 -5.80 -5.60 3.74
N GLU A 106 -4.70 -4.83 3.73
CA GLU A 106 -4.45 -3.76 2.75
C GLU A 106 -3.99 -4.32 1.38
N ARG A 107 -3.61 -5.61 1.30
CA ARG A 107 -3.20 -6.29 0.05
C ARG A 107 -4.21 -7.31 -0.50
N SER A 108 -5.29 -7.63 0.20
CA SER A 108 -6.27 -8.66 -0.23
C SER A 108 -7.20 -8.19 -1.36
N SER A 109 -6.97 -7.00 -1.93
CA SER A 109 -7.48 -6.60 -3.25
C SER A 109 -6.49 -6.91 -4.38
N LEU A 110 -5.65 -7.95 -4.26
CA LEU A 110 -4.70 -8.39 -5.29
C LEU A 110 -5.35 -8.98 -6.56
N ALA A 111 -6.68 -8.99 -6.66
CA ALA A 111 -7.30 -8.95 -7.98
C ALA A 111 -7.00 -7.57 -8.54
N SER A 112 -6.17 -7.49 -9.59
CA SER A 112 -6.01 -6.27 -10.39
C SER A 112 -7.40 -5.66 -10.56
N PRO A 113 -7.64 -4.40 -10.12
CA PRO A 113 -8.97 -3.84 -10.14
C PRO A 113 -9.53 -4.05 -11.53
N THR A 114 -10.70 -4.67 -11.61
CA THR A 114 -11.33 -5.04 -12.88
C THR A 114 -12.15 -3.89 -13.43
N THR A 115 -12.51 -2.96 -12.56
CA THR A 115 -13.29 -1.76 -12.87
C THR A 115 -12.63 -0.49 -12.30
N ILE A 116 -12.98 0.66 -12.88
CA ILE A 116 -12.50 1.97 -12.42
C ILE A 116 -13.00 2.26 -10.99
N ASP A 117 -14.22 1.85 -10.67
CA ASP A 117 -14.79 2.04 -9.33
C ASP A 117 -14.04 1.25 -8.25
N GLU A 118 -13.51 0.08 -8.59
CA GLU A 118 -12.61 -0.68 -7.71
C GLU A 118 -11.23 -0.02 -7.60
N TRP A 119 -10.77 0.64 -8.67
CA TRP A 119 -9.44 1.22 -8.76
C TRP A 119 -9.29 2.53 -7.98
N ILE A 120 -10.18 3.51 -8.24
CA ILE A 120 -10.11 4.85 -7.65
C ILE A 120 -11.25 5.12 -6.65
N GLY A 121 -12.09 4.12 -6.38
CA GLY A 121 -13.30 4.28 -5.59
C GLY A 121 -14.48 4.81 -6.41
N LYS A 122 -15.66 4.84 -5.79
CA LYS A 122 -16.88 5.35 -6.43
C LYS A 122 -16.76 6.86 -6.66
N VAL A 123 -16.63 7.26 -7.92
CA VAL A 123 -16.62 8.67 -8.34
C VAL A 123 -18.02 9.10 -8.75
N HIS A 124 -18.42 10.33 -8.41
CA HIS A 124 -19.70 10.87 -8.85
C HIS A 124 -19.73 11.01 -10.39
N ILE A 125 -20.81 10.56 -11.04
CA ILE A 125 -20.96 10.61 -12.51
C ILE A 125 -20.72 12.02 -13.06
N GLY A 126 -21.21 13.05 -12.35
CA GLY A 126 -20.99 14.46 -12.69
C GLY A 126 -19.52 14.85 -12.82
N THR A 127 -18.64 14.22 -12.05
CA THR A 127 -17.18 14.44 -12.12
C THR A 127 -16.61 13.76 -13.35
N LEU A 128 -17.02 12.52 -13.66
CA LEU A 128 -16.54 11.76 -14.82
C LEU A 128 -16.93 12.42 -16.15
N ILE A 129 -18.13 12.99 -16.25
CA ILE A 129 -18.56 13.70 -17.48
C ILE A 129 -17.96 15.11 -17.60
N SER A 130 -17.31 15.63 -16.54
CA SER A 130 -16.75 16.98 -16.57
C SER A 130 -15.56 17.08 -17.52
N ILE A 131 -15.46 18.20 -18.22
CA ILE A 131 -14.33 18.48 -19.11
C ILE A 131 -13.06 18.68 -18.27
N VAL A 132 -11.96 18.13 -18.78
CA VAL A 132 -10.62 18.30 -18.22
C VAL A 132 -10.13 19.71 -18.53
N ASP A 133 -10.21 20.59 -17.53
CA ASP A 133 -9.59 21.91 -17.57
C ASP A 133 -8.09 21.85 -17.23
N GLU A 134 -7.40 22.97 -17.38
CA GLU A 134 -5.96 23.07 -17.13
C GLU A 134 -5.59 22.83 -15.65
N GLN A 135 -6.46 23.23 -14.71
CA GLN A 135 -6.24 23.01 -13.28
C GLN A 135 -6.28 21.51 -12.94
N LYS A 136 -7.20 20.76 -13.56
CA LYS A 136 -7.24 19.29 -13.44
C LYS A 136 -5.96 18.66 -14.00
N ILE A 137 -5.49 19.12 -15.17
CA ILE A 137 -4.23 18.64 -15.76
C ILE A 137 -3.04 18.89 -14.82
N LEU A 138 -2.95 20.08 -14.21
CA LEU A 138 -1.86 20.41 -13.28
C LEU A 138 -1.80 19.53 -12.03
N LYS A 139 -2.94 18.98 -11.60
CA LYS A 139 -2.98 18.00 -10.51
C LYS A 139 -2.67 16.60 -11.02
N ILE A 140 -3.32 16.17 -12.10
CA ILE A 140 -3.18 14.82 -12.67
C ILE A 140 -1.75 14.57 -13.16
N LYS A 141 -1.02 15.57 -13.68
CA LYS A 141 0.37 15.37 -14.12
C LYS A 141 1.29 14.79 -13.04
N ARG A 142 0.96 15.00 -11.76
CA ARG A 142 1.73 14.50 -10.61
C ARG A 142 1.51 13.01 -10.34
N CYS A 143 0.42 12.42 -10.84
CA CYS A 143 0.17 10.99 -10.66
C CYS A 143 0.91 10.14 -11.69
N ILE A 144 1.43 10.72 -12.77
CA ILE A 144 2.07 9.97 -13.86
C ILE A 144 3.57 9.82 -13.57
N SER A 145 4.03 8.57 -13.59
CA SER A 145 5.45 8.24 -13.39
C SER A 145 6.30 8.62 -14.60
N ALA A 146 7.43 9.28 -14.32
CA ALA A 146 8.39 9.77 -15.33
C ALA A 146 8.85 8.67 -16.30
N SER A 147 9.14 7.48 -15.78
CA SER A 147 9.66 6.36 -16.56
C SER A 147 8.60 5.72 -17.47
N HIS A 148 7.33 6.08 -17.31
CA HIS A 148 6.21 5.45 -17.98
C HIS A 148 5.48 6.38 -18.96
N ILE A 149 5.98 7.61 -19.16
CA ILE A 149 5.33 8.63 -20.00
C ILE A 149 5.01 8.11 -21.41
N LYS A 150 5.94 7.37 -22.04
CA LYS A 150 5.70 6.81 -23.38
C LYS A 150 4.54 5.83 -23.40
N MET A 151 4.51 4.93 -22.43
CA MET A 151 3.46 3.91 -22.30
C MET A 151 2.10 4.58 -22.04
N VAL A 152 2.05 5.53 -21.09
CA VAL A 152 0.83 6.29 -20.80
C VAL A 152 0.37 7.09 -22.03
N GLY A 153 1.31 7.71 -22.76
CA GLY A 153 1.01 8.45 -23.98
C GLY A 153 0.35 7.60 -25.07
N ARG A 154 0.75 6.34 -25.20
CA ARG A 154 0.12 5.37 -26.12
C ARG A 154 -1.30 5.02 -25.71
N HIS A 155 -1.56 4.82 -24.41
CA HIS A 155 -2.92 4.60 -23.90
C HIS A 155 -3.82 5.83 -24.03
N LEU A 156 -3.24 7.03 -24.02
CA LEU A 156 -3.90 8.28 -24.40
C LEU A 156 -4.13 8.39 -25.93
N GLY A 157 -3.65 7.41 -26.71
CA GLY A 157 -3.76 7.36 -28.16
C GLY A 157 -2.87 8.37 -28.88
N LEU A 158 -1.86 8.96 -28.23
CA LEU A 158 -0.92 9.85 -28.90
C LEU A 158 -0.09 9.05 -29.91
N ARG A 159 0.31 9.69 -31.01
CA ARG A 159 1.17 9.05 -32.01
C ARG A 159 2.60 9.02 -31.48
N GLU A 160 3.40 8.04 -31.91
CA GLU A 160 4.82 7.96 -31.54
C GLU A 160 5.57 9.26 -31.83
N HIS A 161 5.23 9.95 -32.93
CA HIS A 161 5.79 11.25 -33.25
C HIS A 161 5.56 12.29 -32.13
N ASP A 162 4.33 12.41 -31.64
CA ASP A 162 3.99 13.34 -30.55
C ASP A 162 4.70 13.00 -29.25
N ILE A 163 4.84 11.70 -28.96
CA ILE A 163 5.52 11.20 -27.76
C ILE A 163 7.03 11.49 -27.84
N CYS A 164 7.63 11.28 -29.00
CA CYS A 164 9.04 11.57 -29.25
C CYS A 164 9.33 13.07 -29.13
N GLU A 165 8.48 13.94 -29.66
CA GLU A 165 8.63 15.40 -29.50
C GLU A 165 8.67 15.80 -28.02
N ILE A 166 7.73 15.29 -27.21
CA ILE A 166 7.68 15.55 -25.77
C ILE A 166 8.98 15.11 -25.09
N GLU A 167 9.53 13.96 -25.48
CA GLU A 167 10.79 13.47 -24.90
C GLU A 167 11.97 14.33 -25.32
N VAL A 168 12.05 14.74 -26.59
CA VAL A 168 13.14 15.55 -27.13
C VAL A 168 13.18 16.92 -26.47
N ASP A 169 12.03 17.59 -26.35
CA ASP A 169 11.91 18.93 -25.78
C ASP A 169 12.21 18.98 -24.28
N LEU A 170 12.09 17.83 -23.61
CA LEU A 170 12.12 17.73 -22.15
C LEU A 170 13.27 16.87 -21.62
N ARG A 171 14.25 16.53 -22.49
CA ARG A 171 15.50 15.85 -22.10
C ARG A 171 16.27 16.53 -20.95
N HIS A 172 15.99 17.81 -20.68
CA HIS A 172 16.59 18.61 -19.61
C HIS A 172 15.58 19.15 -18.59
N GLN A 173 14.29 18.81 -18.69
CA GLN A 173 13.24 19.34 -17.82
C GLN A 173 12.72 18.32 -16.80
N LEU A 174 12.06 18.81 -15.76
CA LEU A 174 11.46 18.00 -14.70
C LEU A 174 10.39 17.07 -15.28
N ALA A 175 10.39 15.80 -14.87
CA ALA A 175 9.45 14.77 -15.33
C ALA A 175 7.97 15.19 -15.31
N ALA A 176 7.58 16.04 -14.35
CA ALA A 176 6.23 16.57 -14.25
C ALA A 176 5.82 17.40 -15.48
N GLU A 177 6.77 18.07 -16.14
CA GLU A 177 6.49 18.86 -17.34
C GLU A 177 6.23 17.97 -18.57
N ALA A 178 6.88 16.81 -18.66
CA ALA A 178 6.60 15.85 -19.71
C ALA A 178 5.20 15.23 -19.59
N ALA A 179 4.79 14.90 -18.36
CA ALA A 179 3.42 14.50 -18.10
C ALA A 179 2.42 15.63 -18.43
N TYR A 180 2.76 16.89 -18.13
CA TYR A 180 1.92 18.04 -18.48
C TYR A 180 1.71 18.16 -19.98
N GLN A 181 2.78 18.23 -20.76
CA GLN A 181 2.71 18.40 -22.22
C GLN A 181 1.98 17.24 -22.89
N MET A 182 2.19 16.01 -22.40
CA MET A 182 1.45 14.83 -22.85
C MET A 182 -0.07 14.99 -22.63
N LEU A 183 -0.49 15.42 -21.44
CA LEU A 183 -1.89 15.63 -21.13
C LEU A 183 -2.51 16.79 -21.93
N ILE A 184 -1.74 17.85 -22.20
CA ILE A 184 -2.17 18.96 -23.05
C ILE A 184 -2.38 18.48 -24.49
N LYS A 185 -1.42 17.73 -25.06
CA LYS A 185 -1.58 17.15 -26.41
C LYS A 185 -2.79 16.23 -26.48
N TRP A 186 -2.99 15.36 -25.49
CA TRP A 186 -4.17 14.50 -25.40
C TRP A 186 -5.47 15.32 -25.37
N LYS A 187 -5.55 16.33 -24.52
CA LYS A 187 -6.71 17.21 -24.42
C LYS A 187 -7.00 17.90 -25.75
N ASN A 188 -5.97 18.45 -26.39
CA ASN A 188 -6.11 19.13 -27.68
C ASN A 188 -6.62 18.18 -28.77
N LYS A 189 -6.15 16.93 -28.77
CA LYS A 189 -6.62 15.87 -29.68
C LYS A 189 -8.08 15.50 -29.44
N MET A 190 -8.49 15.39 -28.17
CA MET A 190 -9.85 14.99 -27.80
C MET A 190 -10.87 16.13 -27.87
N GLY A 191 -10.42 17.38 -27.78
CA GLY A 191 -11.28 18.57 -27.81
C GLY A 191 -12.32 18.54 -26.70
N GLN A 192 -13.60 18.74 -27.06
CA GLN A 192 -14.72 18.72 -26.12
C GLN A 192 -15.00 17.32 -25.52
N LYS A 193 -14.40 16.26 -26.09
CA LYS A 193 -14.50 14.89 -25.56
C LYS A 193 -13.42 14.59 -24.51
N ALA A 194 -12.55 15.55 -24.19
CA ALA A 194 -11.53 15.42 -23.15
C ALA A 194 -12.17 15.46 -21.75
N THR A 195 -12.94 14.44 -21.39
CA THR A 195 -13.61 14.33 -20.09
C THR A 195 -12.74 13.61 -19.06
N VAL A 196 -13.02 13.81 -17.77
CA VAL A 196 -12.33 13.12 -16.69
C VAL A 196 -12.49 11.61 -16.81
N GLY A 197 -13.67 11.13 -17.21
CA GLY A 197 -13.95 9.72 -17.43
C GLY A 197 -13.05 9.11 -18.49
N CYS A 198 -12.98 9.72 -19.68
CA CYS A 198 -12.11 9.24 -20.75
C CYS A 198 -10.63 9.26 -20.35
N LEU A 199 -10.20 10.30 -19.62
CA LEU A 199 -8.82 10.34 -19.10
C LEU A 199 -8.58 9.19 -18.11
N THR A 200 -9.50 8.98 -17.18
CA THR A 200 -9.39 7.96 -16.13
C THR A 200 -9.36 6.55 -16.75
N GLU A 201 -10.17 6.29 -17.77
CA GLU A 201 -10.13 5.03 -18.54
C GLU A 201 -8.75 4.79 -19.16
N CYS A 202 -8.18 5.79 -19.84
CA CYS A 202 -6.85 5.68 -20.42
C CYS A 202 -5.77 5.42 -19.36
N LEU A 203 -5.84 6.11 -18.21
CA LEU A 203 -4.89 5.92 -17.12
C LEU A 203 -5.06 4.55 -16.44
N PHE A 204 -6.28 4.04 -16.37
CA PHE A 204 -6.58 2.72 -15.83
C PHE A 204 -5.99 1.61 -16.70
N GLU A 205 -6.13 1.70 -18.03
CA GLU A 205 -5.51 0.74 -18.95
C GLU A 205 -3.98 0.78 -18.87
N ALA A 206 -3.38 1.98 -18.71
CA ALA A 206 -1.94 2.09 -18.46
C ALA A 206 -1.52 1.45 -17.12
N ALA A 207 -2.33 1.60 -16.06
CA ALA A 207 -2.08 1.00 -14.75
C ALA A 207 -2.25 -0.52 -14.76
N LYS A 208 -3.11 -1.08 -15.63
CA LYS A 208 -3.23 -2.53 -15.85
C LYS A 208 -1.99 -3.11 -16.51
N GLU A 209 -1.36 -2.36 -17.42
CA GLU A 209 -0.09 -2.77 -18.05
C GLU A 209 1.09 -2.67 -17.06
N ASP A 210 1.23 -1.54 -16.37
CA ASP A 210 2.17 -1.40 -15.24
C ASP A 210 1.55 -0.58 -14.10
N PRO A 211 1.29 -1.18 -12.92
CA PRO A 211 0.71 -0.48 -11.77
C PRO A 211 1.56 0.69 -11.25
N ARG A 212 2.85 0.76 -11.57
CA ARG A 212 3.77 1.85 -11.17
C ARG A 212 3.68 3.05 -12.09
N SER A 213 2.95 2.95 -13.19
CA SER A 213 2.77 4.04 -14.14
C SER A 213 1.93 5.18 -13.57
N ILE A 214 0.98 4.86 -12.68
CA ILE A 214 0.05 5.81 -12.07
C ILE A 214 0.05 5.68 -10.54
N ASN A 215 0.30 6.78 -9.85
CA ASN A 215 0.04 6.89 -8.41
C ASN A 215 -1.46 7.09 -8.17
N VAL A 216 -2.13 6.01 -7.77
CA VAL A 216 -3.58 5.97 -7.58
C VAL A 216 -4.05 6.94 -6.50
N GLU A 217 -3.33 7.05 -5.38
CA GLU A 217 -3.67 7.99 -4.30
C GLU A 217 -3.69 9.44 -4.80
N SER A 218 -2.64 9.84 -5.51
CA SER A 218 -2.53 11.18 -6.11
C SER A 218 -3.60 11.43 -7.17
N LEU A 219 -3.97 10.41 -7.95
CA LEU A 219 -5.03 10.50 -8.94
C LEU A 219 -6.41 10.67 -8.28
N THR A 220 -6.71 9.87 -7.26
CA THR A 220 -7.94 9.94 -6.49
C THR A 220 -8.09 11.31 -5.83
N GLU A 221 -7.03 11.84 -5.22
CA GLU A 221 -7.03 13.21 -4.71
C GLU A 221 -7.28 14.25 -5.80
N ALA A 222 -6.62 14.12 -6.96
CA ALA A 222 -6.78 15.06 -8.07
C ALA A 222 -8.21 15.08 -8.61
N ILE A 223 -8.89 13.92 -8.66
CA ILE A 223 -10.26 13.78 -9.14
C ILE A 223 -11.28 14.22 -8.08
N LEU A 224 -11.15 13.75 -6.84
CA LEU A 224 -12.16 13.94 -5.79
C LEU A 224 -12.15 15.34 -5.15
N PHE A 225 -11.02 16.05 -5.17
CA PHE A 225 -10.94 17.39 -4.57
C PHE A 225 -11.86 18.43 -5.23
N TYR A 226 -12.41 18.14 -6.41
CA TYR A 226 -13.37 19.02 -7.07
C TYR A 226 -14.82 18.83 -6.60
N ASP A 227 -15.14 17.72 -5.94
CA ASP A 227 -16.50 17.41 -5.50
C ASP A 227 -16.83 18.02 -4.12
N THR A 228 -15.82 18.31 -3.30
CA THR A 228 -16.00 18.90 -1.96
C THR A 228 -16.51 20.33 -1.98
N THR A 229 -16.38 21.06 -3.09
CA THR A 229 -17.05 22.37 -3.24
C THR A 229 -18.56 22.21 -3.41
N CYS A 230 -19.03 21.13 -4.04
CA CYS A 230 -20.47 20.83 -4.15
C CYS A 230 -21.08 20.36 -2.82
N VAL A 231 -20.32 19.67 -1.96
CA VAL A 231 -20.78 19.27 -0.61
C VAL A 231 -20.89 20.47 0.34
N ASN A 232 -19.95 21.44 0.26
CA ASN A 232 -19.99 22.63 1.11
C ASN A 232 -21.06 23.66 0.70
N LEU A 233 -21.45 23.71 -0.58
CA LEU A 233 -22.58 24.55 -1.04
C LEU A 233 -23.96 23.99 -0.60
N ARG A 234 -24.13 22.66 -0.53
CA ARG A 234 -25.38 22.07 0.01
C ARG A 234 -25.49 22.26 1.52
N ARG A 235 -24.38 22.17 2.27
CA ARG A 235 -24.38 22.46 3.72
C ARG A 235 -24.73 23.91 4.04
N THR A 236 -24.20 24.87 3.27
CA THR A 236 -24.48 26.30 3.49
C THR A 236 -25.88 26.72 3.02
N GLN A 237 -26.45 26.08 1.99
CA GLN A 237 -27.83 26.34 1.57
C GLN A 237 -28.87 25.66 2.47
N SER A 238 -28.59 24.48 3.04
CA SER A 238 -29.46 23.86 4.06
C SER A 238 -29.45 24.65 5.37
N LEU A 239 -28.30 25.17 5.82
CA LEU A 239 -28.24 26.00 7.04
C LEU A 239 -28.96 27.35 6.90
N LYS A 240 -29.01 27.94 5.70
CA LYS A 240 -29.82 29.15 5.45
C LYS A 240 -31.33 28.90 5.47
N ARG A 241 -31.81 27.67 5.23
CA ARG A 241 -33.24 27.32 5.36
C ARG A 241 -33.67 27.00 6.80
N PHE A 242 -32.73 26.71 7.70
CA PHE A 242 -33.02 26.48 9.12
C PHE A 242 -32.92 27.75 9.99
N SER A 243 -32.34 28.85 9.49
CA SER A 243 -32.12 30.07 10.28
C SER A 243 -33.25 31.11 10.21
N THR A 244 -34.29 30.95 9.38
CA THR A 244 -35.38 31.94 9.23
C THR A 244 -36.73 31.47 9.77
N GLY A 245 -36.78 30.35 10.50
CA GLY A 245 -38.02 29.74 10.96
C GLY A 245 -38.07 29.45 12.45
N SER A 246 -37.78 30.42 13.33
CA SER A 246 -38.23 30.35 14.73
C SER A 246 -38.18 31.70 15.43
N MET A 247 -39.14 32.57 15.12
CA MET A 247 -39.58 33.61 16.04
C MET A 247 -41.10 33.69 15.95
N ASN A 248 -41.76 32.91 16.81
CA ASN A 248 -42.98 33.28 17.50
C ASN A 248 -43.42 32.14 18.40
N TRP A 249 -44.23 32.52 19.40
CA TRP A 249 -44.89 31.73 20.43
C TRP A 249 -44.06 31.54 21.71
N ILE A 250 -44.48 31.92 22.93
CA ILE A 250 -45.74 32.47 23.47
C ILE A 250 -45.43 33.30 24.74
N LYS A 251 -46.40 34.16 25.07
CA LYS A 251 -46.64 34.99 26.27
C LYS A 251 -46.28 34.37 27.62
#